data_AF-A0A498EF45-F1
#
_entry.id   AF-A0A498EF45-F1
#
_cell.length_a   1.000
_cell.length_b   1.000
_cell.length_c   1.000
_cell.angle_alpha   90.00
_cell.angle_beta   90.00
_cell.angle_gamma   90.00
#
_symmetry.space_group_name_H-M   'P 1'
#
loop_
_entity.id
_entity.type
_entity.pdbx_description
1 polymer ?
#
loop_
_entity_poly.entity_id
_entity_poly.type
_entity_poly.pdbx_seq_one_letter_code
_entity_poly.pdbx_strand_id
1 'polypeptide(L)'
;MTDATPTAGPEEAVRVLRDDHERLLTVVGQCATAVTAEWDGDSVTDRERVVPPFRRALDGSGALSRLPRALADAVTATGRPMAAPPVAAPPYVVVTGEGVVLRANLGDGRLVVLLRAFEVDRGGDGDGDSDGDGGDGGDSEPHRYRRIDGVEIEAEIV
;
A
#
# COMPACT_ATOMS: atom_id res chain seq x y z
N MET A 1 -11.54 23.22 -26.10
CA MET A 1 -11.28 22.88 -24.68
C MET A 1 -11.25 21.38 -24.63
N THR A 2 -10.07 20.83 -24.34
CA THR A 2 -9.60 19.49 -24.72
C THR A 2 -10.44 18.37 -24.12
N ASP A 3 -11.12 17.60 -24.98
CA ASP A 3 -11.56 16.25 -24.67
C ASP A 3 -10.33 15.35 -24.86
N ALA A 4 -9.55 15.18 -23.80
CA ALA A 4 -8.59 14.10 -23.75
C ALA A 4 -9.42 12.85 -23.50
N THR A 5 -9.63 12.02 -24.52
CA THR A 5 -10.03 10.62 -24.34
C THR A 5 -9.20 10.06 -23.19
N PRO A 6 -9.80 9.63 -22.07
CA PRO A 6 -9.03 9.10 -20.96
C PRO A 6 -8.30 7.88 -21.48
N THR A 7 -6.99 8.00 -21.66
CA THR A 7 -6.11 6.84 -21.74
C THR A 7 -6.38 6.10 -20.45
N ALA A 8 -7.10 4.98 -20.54
CA ALA A 8 -7.43 4.15 -19.39
C ALA A 8 -6.12 3.82 -18.65
N GLY A 9 -5.88 4.57 -17.59
CA GLY A 9 -4.60 4.69 -16.91
C GLY A 9 -4.74 4.26 -15.46
N PRO A 10 -3.68 4.42 -14.66
CA PRO A 10 -3.74 4.08 -13.24
C PRO A 10 -4.85 4.84 -12.49
N GLU A 11 -5.22 6.04 -12.94
CA GLU A 11 -6.32 6.83 -12.38
C GLU A 11 -7.68 6.11 -12.43
N GLU A 12 -7.98 5.37 -13.49
CA GLU A 12 -9.26 4.64 -13.62
C GLU A 12 -9.25 3.40 -12.71
N ALA A 13 -8.08 2.75 -12.57
CA ALA A 13 -7.89 1.70 -11.57
C ALA A 13 -8.14 2.22 -10.14
N VAL A 14 -7.60 3.39 -9.79
CA VAL A 14 -7.86 4.04 -8.49
C VAL A 14 -9.34 4.33 -8.32
N ARG A 15 -9.99 4.88 -9.35
CA ARG A 15 -11.41 5.21 -9.32
C ARG A 15 -12.27 3.97 -9.05
N VAL A 16 -12.06 2.87 -9.78
CA VAL A 16 -12.80 1.61 -9.59
C VAL A 16 -12.54 1.02 -8.21
N LEU A 17 -11.30 1.07 -7.70
CA LEU A 17 -11.01 0.62 -6.34
C LEU A 17 -11.73 1.46 -5.28
N ARG A 18 -11.85 2.77 -5.50
CA ARG A 18 -12.58 3.65 -4.58
C ARG A 18 -14.09 3.45 -4.62
N ASP A 19 -14.65 3.42 -5.82
CA ASP A 19 -16.11 3.43 -6.03
C ASP A 19 -16.71 2.03 -5.81
N ASP A 20 -16.11 1.00 -6.42
CA ASP A 20 -16.64 -0.37 -6.43
C ASP A 20 -16.18 -1.17 -5.19
N HIS A 21 -14.99 -0.83 -4.66
CA HIS A 21 -14.35 -1.55 -3.55
C HIS A 21 -14.22 -0.72 -2.26
N GLU A 22 -15.04 0.32 -2.08
CA GLU A 22 -15.08 1.14 -0.84
C GLU A 22 -15.16 0.29 0.43
N ARG A 23 -16.00 -0.76 0.39
CA ARG A 23 -16.17 -1.67 1.53
C ARG A 23 -14.89 -2.43 1.87
N LEU A 24 -14.11 -2.82 0.86
CA LEU A 24 -12.83 -3.49 1.07
C LEU A 24 -11.83 -2.51 1.69
N LEU A 25 -11.76 -1.28 1.19
CA LEU A 25 -10.89 -0.22 1.74
C LEU A 25 -11.25 0.11 3.19
N THR A 26 -12.54 0.17 3.50
CA THR A 26 -13.04 0.37 4.86
C THR A 26 -12.57 -0.76 5.78
N VAL A 27 -12.64 -2.02 5.33
CA VAL A 27 -12.14 -3.17 6.11
C VAL A 27 -10.62 -3.08 6.32
N VAL A 28 -9.85 -2.72 5.29
CA VAL A 28 -8.39 -2.50 5.41
C VAL A 28 -8.10 -1.42 6.45
N GLY A 29 -8.82 -0.30 6.42
CA GLY A 29 -8.70 0.77 7.40
C GLY A 29 -9.09 0.33 8.83
N GLN A 30 -10.12 -0.49 8.98
CA GLN A 30 -10.50 -1.08 10.28
C GLN A 30 -9.44 -2.04 10.81
N CYS A 31 -8.85 -2.86 9.94
CA CYS A 31 -7.72 -3.72 10.31
C CYS A 31 -6.53 -2.89 10.79
N ALA A 32 -6.22 -1.77 10.13
CA ALA A 32 -5.19 -0.85 10.59
C ALA A 32 -5.55 -0.25 11.97
N THR A 33 -6.85 -0.02 12.26
CA THR A 33 -7.30 0.54 13.57
C THR A 33 -7.10 -0.46 14.68
N ALA A 34 -7.42 -1.72 14.41
CA ALA A 34 -7.19 -2.78 15.37
C ALA A 34 -5.70 -2.91 15.69
N VAL A 35 -4.81 -2.74 14.71
CA VAL A 35 -3.36 -2.77 14.94
C VAL A 35 -2.90 -1.59 15.79
N THR A 36 -3.38 -0.37 15.50
CA THR A 36 -2.98 0.83 16.26
C THR A 36 -3.60 0.90 17.64
N ALA A 37 -4.71 0.23 17.89
CA ALA A 37 -5.32 0.15 19.22
C ALA A 37 -4.41 -0.56 20.24
N GLU A 38 -3.50 -1.41 19.77
CA GLU A 38 -2.49 -2.12 20.59
C GLU A 38 -1.19 -1.31 20.76
N TRP A 39 -1.13 -0.08 20.25
CA TRP A 39 0.04 0.78 20.37
C TRP A 39 -0.06 1.63 21.64
N ASP A 40 1.05 1.72 22.37
CA ASP A 40 1.20 2.61 23.54
C ASP A 40 1.40 4.10 23.14
N GLY A 41 0.83 4.52 22.01
CA GLY A 41 0.96 5.89 21.47
C GLY A 41 0.49 6.02 20.01
N ASP A 42 0.65 7.21 19.45
CA ASP A 42 0.20 7.56 18.09
C ASP A 42 1.04 6.95 16.96
N SER A 43 2.23 6.41 17.29
CA SER A 43 3.16 5.84 16.32
C SER A 43 4.06 4.78 16.95
N VAL A 44 4.53 3.84 16.14
CA VAL A 44 5.52 2.83 16.54
C VAL A 44 6.76 2.92 15.65
N THR A 45 7.92 2.57 16.19
CA THR A 45 9.19 2.49 15.45
C THR A 45 9.49 1.09 14.90
N ASP A 46 8.78 0.08 15.42
CA ASP A 46 9.02 -1.32 15.09
C ASP A 46 8.11 -1.80 13.97
N ARG A 47 8.71 -2.13 12.83
CA ARG A 47 8.00 -2.74 11.70
C ARG A 47 7.30 -4.04 12.08
N GLU A 48 7.88 -4.82 13.00
CA GLU A 48 7.31 -6.07 13.49
C GLU A 48 6.04 -5.88 14.34
N ARG A 49 5.82 -4.66 14.88
CA ARG A 49 4.58 -4.28 15.55
C ARG A 49 3.48 -3.85 14.57
N VAL A 50 3.79 -3.73 13.28
CA VAL A 50 2.85 -3.32 12.22
C VAL A 50 2.55 -4.47 11.26
N VAL A 51 3.58 -5.02 10.59
CA VAL A 51 3.39 -5.92 9.44
C VAL A 51 2.74 -7.26 9.81
N PRO A 52 3.27 -8.04 10.77
CA PRO A 52 2.62 -9.29 11.20
C PRO A 52 1.18 -9.12 11.71
N PRO A 53 0.87 -8.19 12.64
CA PRO A 53 -0.49 -8.02 13.13
C PRO A 53 -1.45 -7.49 12.06
N PHE A 54 -0.99 -6.57 11.21
CA PHE A 54 -1.79 -6.07 10.09
C PHE A 54 -2.12 -7.17 9.08
N ARG A 55 -1.12 -7.99 8.71
CA ARG A 55 -1.33 -9.15 7.84
C ARG A 55 -2.34 -10.13 8.45
N ARG A 56 -2.24 -10.43 9.75
CA ARG A 56 -3.20 -11.32 10.44
C ARG A 56 -4.61 -10.73 10.46
N ALA A 57 -4.75 -9.43 10.70
CA ALA A 57 -6.06 -8.75 10.69
C ALA A 57 -6.71 -8.78 9.28
N LEU A 58 -5.92 -8.58 8.23
CA LEU A 58 -6.39 -8.67 6.84
C LEU A 58 -6.78 -10.10 6.44
N ASP A 59 -6.03 -11.10 6.92
CA ASP A 59 -6.35 -12.51 6.72
C ASP A 59 -7.64 -12.90 7.44
N GLY A 60 -7.76 -12.56 8.73
CA GLY A 60 -8.92 -12.88 9.56
C GLY A 60 -10.22 -12.19 9.11
N SER A 61 -10.14 -11.00 8.51
CA SER A 61 -11.30 -10.31 7.90
C SER A 61 -11.64 -10.83 6.50
N GLY A 62 -10.76 -11.65 5.90
CA GLY A 62 -10.86 -12.10 4.52
C GLY A 62 -10.61 -10.99 3.50
N ALA A 63 -9.96 -9.88 3.89
CA ALA A 63 -9.55 -8.83 2.97
C ALA A 63 -8.51 -9.38 1.98
N LEU A 64 -7.54 -10.18 2.45
CA LEU A 64 -6.51 -10.79 1.60
C LEU A 64 -7.10 -11.62 0.44
N SER A 65 -8.18 -12.35 0.68
CA SER A 65 -8.85 -13.16 -0.36
C SER A 65 -9.65 -12.31 -1.37
N ARG A 66 -10.01 -11.07 -1.01
CA ARG A 66 -10.78 -10.15 -1.86
C ARG A 66 -9.91 -9.21 -2.68
N LEU A 67 -8.70 -8.89 -2.20
CA LEU A 67 -7.73 -8.04 -2.89
C LEU A 67 -7.39 -8.47 -4.34
N PRO A 68 -7.21 -9.76 -4.67
CA PRO A 68 -6.92 -10.16 -6.04
C PRO A 68 -8.08 -9.87 -6.99
N ARG A 69 -9.32 -10.00 -6.51
CA ARG A 69 -10.51 -9.66 -7.31
C ARG A 69 -10.57 -8.16 -7.57
N ALA A 70 -10.38 -7.34 -6.53
CA ALA A 70 -10.31 -5.89 -6.67
C ALA A 70 -9.21 -5.45 -7.65
N LEU A 71 -8.04 -6.11 -7.61
CA LEU A 71 -6.94 -5.87 -8.54
C LEU A 71 -7.31 -6.25 -9.98
N ALA A 72 -8.03 -7.35 -10.19
CA ALA A 72 -8.49 -7.75 -11.52
C ALA A 72 -9.53 -6.76 -12.10
N ASP A 73 -10.46 -6.29 -11.28
CA ASP A 73 -11.42 -5.25 -11.66
C ASP A 73 -10.69 -3.94 -12.02
N ALA A 74 -9.71 -3.53 -11.20
CA ALA A 74 -8.88 -2.36 -11.45
C ALA A 74 -8.08 -2.47 -12.77
N VAL A 75 -7.46 -3.62 -13.04
CA VAL A 75 -6.77 -3.87 -14.32
C VAL A 75 -7.74 -3.84 -15.50
N THR A 76 -8.93 -4.43 -15.35
CA THR A 76 -9.96 -4.39 -16.39
C THR A 76 -10.37 -2.95 -16.72
N ALA A 77 -10.45 -2.10 -15.69
CA ALA A 77 -10.75 -0.68 -15.84
C ALA A 77 -9.66 0.10 -16.60
N THR A 78 -8.39 -0.31 -16.49
CA THR A 78 -7.30 0.25 -17.31
C THR A 78 -7.39 -0.15 -18.79
N GLY A 79 -8.32 -1.01 -19.18
CA GLY A 79 -8.47 -1.47 -20.56
C GLY A 79 -7.26 -2.26 -21.09
N ARG A 80 -6.37 -2.71 -20.19
CA ARG A 80 -5.18 -3.49 -20.53
C ARG A 80 -5.44 -4.98 -20.36
N PRO A 81 -4.89 -5.84 -21.23
CA PRO A 81 -4.98 -7.27 -21.06
C PRO A 81 -4.17 -7.71 -19.85
N MET A 82 -4.83 -8.41 -18.93
CA MET A 82 -4.19 -9.05 -17.79
C MET A 82 -3.54 -10.36 -18.24
N ALA A 83 -2.23 -10.51 -18.00
CA ALA A 83 -1.49 -11.69 -18.43
C ALA A 83 -1.83 -12.93 -17.59
N ALA A 84 -2.11 -12.75 -16.29
CA ALA A 84 -2.46 -13.82 -15.37
C ALA A 84 -3.40 -13.32 -14.27
N PRO A 85 -4.39 -14.13 -13.83
CA PRO A 85 -5.23 -13.79 -12.70
C PRO A 85 -4.38 -13.69 -11.42
N PRO A 86 -4.48 -12.58 -10.66
CA PRO A 86 -3.71 -12.40 -9.45
C PRO A 86 -4.19 -13.35 -8.37
N VAL A 87 -3.26 -13.78 -7.51
CA VAL A 87 -3.56 -14.62 -6.33
C VAL A 87 -3.29 -13.86 -5.05
N ALA A 88 -3.92 -14.27 -3.95
CA ALA A 88 -3.74 -13.67 -2.62
C ALA A 88 -2.38 -14.03 -1.97
N ALA A 89 -1.30 -14.00 -2.75
CA ALA A 89 0.03 -14.37 -2.32
C ALA A 89 1.09 -13.52 -3.06
N PRO A 90 2.30 -13.40 -2.49
CA PRO A 90 3.43 -12.84 -3.21
C PRO A 90 3.68 -13.61 -4.52
N PRO A 91 4.03 -12.92 -5.62
CA PRO A 91 4.40 -11.50 -5.70
C PRO A 91 3.23 -10.51 -5.84
N TYR A 92 1.99 -11.00 -6.00
CA TYR A 92 0.81 -10.20 -6.33
C TYR A 92 0.27 -9.38 -5.16
N VAL A 93 0.32 -9.93 -3.94
CA VAL A 93 -0.10 -9.23 -2.72
C VAL A 93 1.03 -9.24 -1.71
N VAL A 94 1.51 -8.06 -1.33
CA VAL A 94 2.56 -7.90 -0.33
C VAL A 94 2.12 -6.92 0.74
N VAL A 95 2.10 -7.38 1.98
CA VAL A 95 1.86 -6.52 3.15
C VAL A 95 3.17 -5.89 3.58
N THR A 96 3.16 -4.57 3.70
CA THR A 96 4.30 -3.73 4.07
C THR A 96 3.97 -2.93 5.32
N GLY A 97 4.95 -2.19 5.87
CA GLY A 97 4.71 -1.33 7.03
C GLY A 97 3.84 -0.11 6.69
N GLU A 98 3.79 0.30 5.43
CA GLU A 98 2.98 1.43 4.94
C GLU A 98 1.54 1.00 4.59
N GLY A 99 1.32 -0.28 4.33
CA GLY A 99 0.04 -0.78 3.85
C GLY A 99 0.17 -2.02 2.98
N VAL A 100 -0.69 -2.16 1.97
CA VAL A 100 -0.70 -3.33 1.08
C VAL A 100 -0.33 -2.94 -0.34
N VAL A 101 0.71 -3.57 -0.87
CA VAL A 101 1.14 -3.42 -2.26
C VAL A 101 0.55 -4.56 -3.08
N LEU A 102 -0.25 -4.19 -4.07
CA LEU A 102 -0.83 -5.06 -5.07
C LEU A 102 -0.06 -4.92 -6.38
N ARG A 103 0.28 -6.04 -7.01
CA ARG A 103 1.06 -6.07 -8.26
C ARG A 103 0.38 -6.99 -9.26
N ALA A 104 0.00 -6.46 -10.42
CA ALA A 104 -0.56 -7.23 -11.52
C ALA A 104 0.28 -7.05 -12.78
N ASN A 105 0.56 -8.16 -13.47
CA ASN A 105 1.25 -8.11 -14.74
C ASN A 105 0.27 -7.74 -15.86
N LEU A 106 0.55 -6.63 -16.52
CA LEU A 106 -0.11 -6.19 -17.74
C LEU A 106 0.72 -6.69 -18.93
N GLY A 107 0.11 -6.88 -20.11
CA GLY A 107 0.86 -7.33 -21.30
C GLY A 107 2.13 -6.51 -21.59
N ASP A 108 2.05 -5.19 -21.43
CA ASP A 108 3.11 -4.22 -21.75
C ASP A 108 3.77 -3.57 -20.51
N GLY A 109 3.51 -4.07 -19.29
CA GLY A 109 4.03 -3.47 -18.05
C GLY A 109 3.46 -4.12 -16.80
N ARG A 110 3.53 -3.43 -15.66
CA ARG A 110 2.97 -3.93 -14.39
C ARG A 110 2.19 -2.83 -13.70
N LEU A 111 0.93 -3.11 -13.36
CA LEU A 111 0.15 -2.26 -12.47
C LEU A 111 0.62 -2.52 -11.04
N VAL A 112 1.10 -1.48 -10.38
CA VAL A 112 1.40 -1.46 -8.96
C VAL A 112 0.37 -0.57 -8.28
N VAL A 113 -0.33 -1.09 -7.29
CA VAL A 113 -1.29 -0.33 -6.48
C VAL A 113 -0.86 -0.42 -5.02
N LEU A 114 -0.60 0.72 -4.38
CA LEU A 114 -0.34 0.83 -2.96
C LEU A 114 -1.62 1.29 -2.25
N LEU A 115 -2.13 0.44 -1.36
CA LEU A 115 -3.16 0.78 -0.39
C LEU A 115 -2.46 1.22 0.90
N ARG A 116 -2.17 2.51 1.00
CA ARG A 116 -1.47 3.10 2.14
C ARG A 116 -2.45 3.27 3.29
N ALA A 117 -2.15 2.66 4.43
CA ALA A 117 -2.91 2.81 5.68
C ALA A 117 -2.02 3.38 6.81
N PHE A 118 -0.71 3.37 6.60
CA PHE A 118 0.29 3.90 7.50
C PHE A 118 1.26 4.80 6.72
N GLU A 119 1.51 5.96 7.29
CA GLU A 119 2.61 6.83 6.93
C GLU A 119 3.89 6.31 7.58
N VAL A 120 4.98 6.31 6.83
CA VAL A 120 6.30 5.96 7.33
C VAL A 120 7.20 7.16 7.19
N ASP A 121 7.49 7.77 8.33
CA ASP A 121 8.52 8.77 8.46
C ASP A 121 9.86 8.04 8.53
N ARG A 122 10.60 8.11 7.42
CA ARG A 122 11.98 7.67 7.36
C ARG A 122 12.76 8.91 7.75
N GLY A 123 13.28 8.96 8.98
CA GLY A 123 14.15 10.04 9.43
C GLY A 123 15.15 10.37 8.34
N GLY A 124 15.20 11.66 7.99
CA GLY A 124 15.51 12.13 6.65
C GLY A 124 16.78 11.55 6.06
N ASP A 125 16.75 11.33 4.74
CA ASP A 125 17.96 11.34 3.93
C ASP A 125 18.66 12.70 4.18
N GLY A 126 19.55 12.72 5.16
CA GLY A 126 20.42 13.85 5.44
C GLY A 126 21.33 14.04 4.24
N ASP A 127 20.89 14.88 3.30
CA ASP A 127 21.74 15.40 2.23
C ASP A 127 22.93 16.08 2.92
N GLY A 128 24.09 15.44 2.77
CA GLY A 128 25.26 15.69 3.56
C GLY A 128 25.92 17.03 3.24
N ASP A 129 26.09 17.84 4.27
CA ASP A 129 27.28 18.67 4.46
C ASP A 129 27.40 19.00 5.96
N SER A 130 28.23 18.25 6.68
CA SER A 130 28.80 18.69 7.96
C SER A 130 29.99 17.81 8.31
N ASP A 131 31.17 18.40 8.08
CA ASP A 131 32.46 18.07 8.67
C ASP A 131 32.27 17.71 10.17
N GLY A 132 32.46 16.44 10.54
CA GLY A 132 32.06 15.96 11.86
C GLY A 132 32.71 14.64 12.24
N ASP A 133 33.77 14.75 13.04
CA ASP A 133 34.50 13.71 13.75
C ASP A 133 33.58 12.75 14.56
N GLY A 134 33.76 11.44 14.34
CA GLY A 134 33.58 10.38 15.35
C GLY A 134 32.16 10.03 15.83
N GLY A 135 31.61 8.92 15.35
CA GLY A 135 30.48 8.25 16.00
C GLY A 135 30.08 6.94 15.32
N ASP A 136 30.62 5.82 15.81
CA ASP A 136 30.15 4.45 15.54
C ASP A 136 28.68 4.33 16.02
N GLY A 137 27.76 4.11 15.09
CA GLY A 137 26.32 4.04 15.36
C GLY A 137 25.52 3.99 14.06
N GLY A 138 25.49 2.83 13.43
CA GLY A 138 24.59 2.54 12.30
C GLY A 138 23.14 2.44 12.77
N ASP A 139 22.63 3.51 13.37
CA ASP A 139 21.22 3.67 13.71
C ASP A 139 20.59 4.38 12.51
N SER A 140 20.23 3.61 11.47
CA SER A 140 19.21 4.08 10.54
C SER A 140 18.04 4.54 11.39
N GLU A 141 17.76 5.85 11.40
CA GLU A 141 16.73 6.46 12.25
C GLU A 141 15.49 5.58 12.20
N PRO A 142 14.98 5.14 13.37
CA PRO A 142 13.97 4.12 13.40
C PRO A 142 12.73 4.64 12.66
N HIS A 143 12.38 3.96 11.57
CA HIS A 143 11.23 4.29 10.75
C HIS A 143 10.00 4.43 11.65
N ARG A 144 9.41 5.62 11.72
CA ARG A 144 8.23 5.85 12.55
C ARG A 144 6.99 5.60 11.71
N TYR A 145 6.24 4.58 12.08
CA TYR A 145 4.97 4.20 11.49
C TYR A 145 3.85 4.95 12.21
N ARG A 146 3.10 5.76 11.47
CA ARG A 146 1.91 6.46 11.95
C ARG A 146 0.72 6.07 11.10
N ARG A 147 -0.46 5.96 11.69
CA ARG A 147 -1.69 5.68 10.93
C ARG A 147 -2.22 6.94 10.26
N ILE A 148 -2.67 6.81 9.00
CA ILE A 148 -3.38 7.88 8.30
C ILE A 148 -4.91 7.78 8.51
N ASP A 149 -5.61 8.88 8.24
CA ASP A 149 -7.07 8.93 8.29
C ASP A 149 -7.67 8.23 7.05
N GLY A 150 -7.90 6.92 7.17
CA GLY A 150 -8.50 6.09 6.12
C GLY A 150 -7.48 5.24 5.37
N VAL A 151 -7.67 5.11 4.05
CA VAL A 151 -6.76 4.39 3.14
C VAL A 151 -6.55 5.24 1.90
N GLU A 152 -5.30 5.61 1.64
CA GLU A 152 -4.88 6.25 0.40
C GLU A 152 -4.57 5.17 -0.64
N ILE A 153 -4.91 5.47 -1.90
CA ILE A 153 -4.71 4.56 -3.02
C ILE A 153 -3.82 5.27 -4.02
N GLU A 154 -2.65 4.70 -4.23
CA GLU A 154 -1.72 5.14 -5.25
C GLU A 154 -1.61 4.02 -6.27
N ALA A 155 -1.79 4.34 -7.55
CA ALA A 155 -1.60 3.37 -8.63
C ALA A 155 -0.61 3.94 -9.63
N GLU A 156 0.27 3.08 -10.10
CA GLU A 156 1.24 3.39 -11.15
C GLU A 156 1.39 2.18 -12.08
N ILE A 157 1.74 2.46 -13.33
CA ILE A 157 2.08 1.45 -14.32
C ILE A 157 3.59 1.56 -14.57
N VAL A 158 4.33 0.52 -14.21
CA VAL A 158 5.80 0.41 -14.39
C VAL A 158 6.18 -0.52 -15.52
#